data_AF-A0A4Q0VX12-F1
#
_entry.id   AF-A0A4Q0VX12-F1
#
_cell.length_a   1.000
_cell.length_b   1.000
_cell.length_c   1.000
_cell.angle_alpha   90.00
_cell.angle_beta   90.00
_cell.angle_gamma   90.00
#
_symmetry.space_group_name_H-M   'P 1'
#
loop_
_entity.id
_entity.type
_entity.pdbx_description
1 polymer ?
#
loop_
_entity_poly.entity_id
_entity_poly.type
_entity_poly.pdbx_seq_one_letter_code
_entity_poly.pdbx_strand_id
1 'polypeptide(L)'
;MNLDKALLDIFHLKTFRPGQREIIEDLVNGQDVLAMLPTGAGKSLCYQLPAYILNGVAIVISPLLSLMEDQVQQLKSNGFRNVVALNSFLGHNEREIALNQLHKQKIIYVSPEILQSRFLLNKLKKLTISLFIVDEAHCISQWGHEFRTDYLKLAEVRAELGNPPCLAITATATKEVQEDIIEKLALKNYQTHIYSIDRPNIAMVVSKVSNNLPEKLEELVTLVRNLQGPGIIYVSTRKWAEDISTILLNKGIKRVAPYHGGMSNEDRLLIQQQFINDELQLICCTSAFGMGVNKPNIRFVIHFHYPTQLESYLQEIGRAGRDGQNSIAITLYGDDERSIQLSLLTREFPSEAKLFQVLQYLRSTMPHGRIDETRLISETGITEIMWRFIRFHLEEQGVIVNLTCIPIEKDPYEIVKLISEKVTKRIRYKHDKLTLFKNWLSVNKQCRRKLVLEQFDEQQTSRPDNCCDVCGINLENYFEKEEVLHPYQPQDWQDELRKLFHE
;
A
#
# COMPACT_ATOMS: atom_id res chain seq x y z
N MET A 1 -13.52 3.01 30.75
CA MET A 1 -14.02 2.06 29.73
C MET A 1 -13.16 0.80 29.80
N ASN A 2 -13.73 -0.42 29.80
CA ASN A 2 -12.92 -1.65 29.86
C ASN A 2 -12.67 -2.18 28.43
N LEU A 3 -11.45 -1.96 27.93
CA LEU A 3 -11.08 -2.33 26.56
C LEU A 3 -10.95 -3.84 26.34
N ASP A 4 -10.49 -4.60 27.33
CA ASP A 4 -10.35 -6.05 27.23
C ASP A 4 -11.73 -6.72 27.07
N LYS A 5 -12.72 -6.22 27.83
CA LYS A 5 -14.11 -6.66 27.68
C LYS A 5 -14.66 -6.29 26.30
N ALA A 6 -14.44 -5.07 25.82
CA ALA A 6 -14.92 -4.66 24.50
C ALA A 6 -14.28 -5.46 23.36
N LEU A 7 -12.98 -5.78 23.48
CA LEU A 7 -12.26 -6.62 22.52
C LEU A 7 -12.88 -8.02 22.44
N LEU A 8 -13.18 -8.63 23.59
CA LEU A 8 -13.80 -9.95 23.66
C LEU A 8 -15.26 -9.94 23.15
N ASP A 9 -16.04 -8.95 23.57
CA ASP A 9 -17.47 -8.87 23.27
C ASP A 9 -17.70 -8.56 21.77
N ILE A 10 -16.86 -7.72 21.16
CA ILE A 10 -17.06 -7.24 19.79
C ILE A 10 -16.28 -8.08 18.76
N PHE A 11 -15.01 -8.40 19.04
CA PHE A 11 -14.13 -9.10 18.08
C PHE A 11 -13.78 -10.53 18.48
N HIS A 12 -14.26 -11.01 19.63
CA HIS A 12 -13.97 -12.36 20.15
C HIS A 12 -12.48 -12.66 20.33
N LEU A 13 -11.67 -11.61 20.52
CA LEU A 13 -10.25 -11.72 20.80
C LEU A 13 -10.00 -11.58 22.31
N LYS A 14 -9.07 -12.39 22.84
CA LYS A 14 -8.79 -12.45 24.29
C LYS A 14 -7.75 -11.43 24.75
N THR A 15 -6.84 -11.05 23.86
CA THR A 15 -5.66 -10.24 24.22
C THR A 15 -5.28 -9.32 23.06
N PHE A 16 -4.85 -8.11 23.40
CA PHE A 16 -4.20 -7.21 22.46
C PHE A 16 -2.81 -7.71 22.09
N ARG A 17 -2.41 -7.47 20.85
CA ARG A 17 -1.00 -7.55 20.43
C ARG A 17 -0.26 -6.29 20.91
N PRO A 18 1.08 -6.33 21.02
CA PRO A 18 1.88 -5.18 21.42
C PRO A 18 1.52 -3.92 20.61
N GLY A 19 1.28 -2.83 21.31
CA GLY A 19 0.97 -1.52 20.74
C GLY A 19 -0.47 -1.25 20.36
N GLN A 20 -1.31 -2.29 20.25
CA GLN A 20 -2.71 -2.08 19.89
C GLN A 20 -3.46 -1.34 21.00
N ARG A 21 -3.20 -1.70 22.26
CA ARG A 21 -3.94 -1.17 23.41
C ARG A 21 -3.70 0.32 23.59
N GLU A 22 -2.44 0.72 23.60
CA GLU A 22 -1.99 2.08 23.85
C GLU A 22 -2.56 3.05 22.78
N ILE A 23 -2.51 2.65 21.52
CA ILE A 23 -3.12 3.42 20.41
C ILE A 23 -4.63 3.58 20.61
N ILE A 24 -5.33 2.50 20.99
CA ILE A 24 -6.79 2.54 21.18
C ILE A 24 -7.17 3.41 22.38
N GLU A 25 -6.41 3.33 23.47
CA GLU A 25 -6.62 4.16 24.67
C GLU A 25 -6.50 5.66 24.34
N ASP A 26 -5.46 6.05 23.61
CA ASP A 26 -5.26 7.44 23.20
C ASP A 26 -6.40 7.96 22.30
N LEU A 27 -6.84 7.17 21.32
CA LEU A 27 -7.95 7.55 20.43
C LEU A 27 -9.28 7.70 21.20
N VAL A 28 -9.56 6.79 22.14
CA VAL A 28 -10.76 6.87 22.97
C VAL A 28 -10.72 8.09 23.89
N ASN A 29 -9.52 8.51 24.32
CA ASN A 29 -9.30 9.73 25.09
C ASN A 29 -9.28 11.01 24.22
N GLY A 30 -9.61 10.90 22.93
CA GLY A 30 -9.72 12.03 22.01
C GLY A 30 -8.38 12.60 21.55
N GLN A 31 -7.28 11.85 21.68
CA GLN A 31 -5.95 12.28 21.24
C GLN A 31 -5.75 11.95 19.75
N ASP A 32 -4.96 12.79 19.07
CA ASP A 32 -4.40 12.43 17.78
C ASP A 32 -3.26 11.44 17.98
N VAL A 33 -3.07 10.52 17.03
CA VAL A 33 -2.06 9.47 17.12
C VAL A 33 -1.35 9.29 15.79
N LEU A 34 -0.01 9.31 15.83
CA LEU A 34 0.85 8.75 14.81
C LEU A 34 1.30 7.35 15.25
N ALA A 35 0.94 6.33 14.48
CA ALA A 35 1.25 4.93 14.77
C ALA A 35 2.06 4.27 13.64
N MET A 36 3.20 3.68 14.00
CA MET A 36 3.98 2.81 13.12
C MET A 36 4.02 1.41 13.71
N LEU A 37 3.40 0.45 13.02
CA LEU A 37 3.24 -0.93 13.46
C LEU A 37 3.63 -1.85 12.29
N PRO A 38 4.51 -2.85 12.47
CA PRO A 38 4.98 -3.68 11.37
C PRO A 38 3.82 -4.42 10.67
N THR A 39 4.04 -4.82 9.42
CA THR A 39 3.05 -5.62 8.68
C THR A 39 2.68 -6.89 9.45
N GLY A 40 1.39 -7.19 9.49
CA GLY A 40 0.86 -8.32 10.28
C GLY A 40 0.61 -8.03 11.76
N ALA A 41 0.98 -6.86 12.29
CA ALA A 41 0.70 -6.49 13.69
C ALA A 41 -0.79 -6.28 14.02
N GLY A 42 -1.67 -6.27 13.01
CA GLY A 42 -3.11 -6.06 13.20
C GLY A 42 -3.51 -4.59 13.32
N LYS A 43 -2.93 -3.72 12.47
CA LYS A 43 -3.20 -2.27 12.39
C LYS A 43 -4.68 -1.93 12.33
N SER A 44 -5.49 -2.70 11.59
CA SER A 44 -6.91 -2.41 11.43
C SER A 44 -7.68 -2.43 12.76
N LEU A 45 -7.31 -3.31 13.70
CA LEU A 45 -7.96 -3.39 15.01
C LEU A 45 -7.82 -2.07 15.79
N CYS A 46 -6.70 -1.35 15.63
CA CYS A 46 -6.42 -0.09 16.30
C CYS A 46 -7.46 1.00 16.03
N TYR A 47 -8.14 0.95 14.88
CA TYR A 47 -9.23 1.88 14.58
C TYR A 47 -10.61 1.21 14.51
N GLN A 48 -10.68 -0.07 14.16
CA GLN A 48 -11.95 -0.79 14.08
C GLN A 48 -12.59 -0.93 15.47
N LEU A 49 -11.83 -1.29 16.49
CA LEU A 49 -12.36 -1.40 17.85
C LEU A 49 -12.92 -0.06 18.38
N PRO A 50 -12.16 1.05 18.40
CA PRO A 50 -12.70 2.31 18.90
C PRO A 50 -13.83 2.86 18.02
N ALA A 51 -13.90 2.56 16.72
CA ALA A 51 -15.04 2.94 15.88
C ALA A 51 -16.37 2.31 16.33
N TYR A 52 -16.34 1.08 16.86
CA TYR A 52 -17.54 0.43 17.40
C TYR A 52 -17.87 0.86 18.82
N ILE A 53 -16.87 1.30 19.60
CA ILE A 53 -17.08 1.71 20.99
C ILE A 53 -17.51 3.19 21.10
N LEU A 54 -16.97 4.06 20.26
CA LEU A 54 -17.30 5.48 20.28
C LEU A 54 -18.67 5.76 19.64
N ASN A 55 -19.30 6.83 20.11
CA ASN A 55 -20.51 7.37 19.51
C ASN A 55 -20.16 8.20 18.28
N GLY A 56 -20.84 7.94 17.17
CA GLY A 56 -20.56 8.57 15.88
C GLY A 56 -20.02 7.59 14.84
N VAL A 57 -19.43 8.14 13.80
CA VAL A 57 -18.93 7.42 12.62
C VAL A 57 -17.42 7.63 12.47
N ALA A 58 -16.68 6.56 12.27
CA ALA A 58 -15.27 6.62 11.88
C ALA A 58 -15.14 6.72 10.36
N ILE A 59 -14.32 7.66 9.90
CA ILE A 59 -13.96 7.78 8.48
C ILE A 59 -12.57 7.18 8.30
N VAL A 60 -12.45 6.18 7.44
CA VAL A 60 -11.17 5.52 7.12
C VAL A 60 -10.76 5.85 5.70
N ILE A 61 -9.74 6.68 5.57
CA ILE A 61 -9.12 7.07 4.32
C ILE A 61 -8.09 6.01 3.95
N SER A 62 -8.30 5.34 2.82
CA SER A 62 -7.40 4.29 2.33
C SER A 62 -6.99 4.56 0.88
N PRO A 63 -5.73 4.30 0.51
CA PRO A 63 -5.22 4.64 -0.81
C PRO A 63 -5.70 3.69 -1.90
N LEU A 64 -6.20 2.48 -1.60
CA LEU A 64 -6.56 1.52 -2.64
C LEU A 64 -8.01 1.06 -2.50
N LEU A 65 -8.76 1.17 -3.59
CA LEU A 65 -10.15 0.75 -3.63
C LEU A 65 -10.31 -0.74 -3.30
N SER A 66 -9.38 -1.57 -3.78
CA SER A 66 -9.36 -3.01 -3.46
C SER A 66 -9.12 -3.27 -1.98
N LEU A 67 -8.23 -2.52 -1.33
CA LEU A 67 -8.00 -2.65 0.11
C LEU A 67 -9.25 -2.26 0.90
N MET A 68 -9.95 -1.20 0.49
CA MET A 68 -11.21 -0.81 1.11
C MET A 68 -12.24 -1.93 1.02
N GLU A 69 -12.43 -2.52 -0.16
CA GLU A 69 -13.39 -3.61 -0.37
C GLU A 69 -13.05 -4.84 0.45
N ASP A 70 -11.78 -5.26 0.47
CA ASP A 70 -11.30 -6.38 1.29
C ASP A 70 -11.62 -6.16 2.76
N GLN A 71 -11.36 -4.95 3.30
CA GLN A 71 -11.67 -4.64 4.70
C GLN A 71 -13.18 -4.66 4.99
N VAL A 72 -14.00 -4.13 4.08
CA VAL A 72 -15.46 -4.15 4.23
C VAL A 72 -16.01 -5.57 4.16
N GLN A 73 -15.54 -6.40 3.23
CA GLN A 73 -15.95 -7.80 3.10
C GLN A 73 -15.50 -8.62 4.32
N GLN A 74 -14.27 -8.40 4.81
CA GLN A 74 -13.77 -9.05 6.01
C GLN A 74 -14.60 -8.69 7.25
N LEU A 75 -14.98 -7.42 7.40
CA LEU A 75 -15.87 -7.02 8.50
C LEU A 75 -17.26 -7.64 8.35
N LYS A 76 -17.86 -7.59 7.15
CA LYS A 76 -19.20 -8.15 6.90
C LYS A 76 -19.27 -9.66 7.13
N SER A 77 -18.26 -10.40 6.69
CA SER A 77 -18.16 -11.86 6.94
C SER A 77 -18.01 -12.18 8.43
N ASN A 78 -17.42 -11.28 9.22
CA ASN A 78 -17.36 -11.38 10.68
C ASN A 78 -18.61 -10.79 11.38
N GLY A 79 -19.73 -10.62 10.68
CA GLY A 79 -21.01 -10.19 11.25
C GLY A 79 -21.20 -8.67 11.37
N PHE A 80 -20.20 -7.85 11.01
CA PHE A 80 -20.29 -6.40 11.08
C PHE A 80 -21.02 -5.84 9.84
N ARG A 81 -22.30 -5.50 9.99
CA ARG A 81 -23.12 -4.98 8.88
C ARG A 81 -23.03 -3.47 8.68
N ASN A 82 -22.66 -2.72 9.72
CA ASN A 82 -22.62 -1.26 9.74
C ASN A 82 -21.29 -0.70 9.19
N VAL A 83 -20.88 -1.17 8.02
CA VAL A 83 -19.67 -0.75 7.34
C VAL A 83 -19.89 -0.63 5.83
N VAL A 84 -19.33 0.42 5.22
CA VAL A 84 -19.42 0.67 3.79
C VAL A 84 -18.11 1.19 3.22
N ALA A 85 -17.84 0.88 1.95
CA ALA A 85 -16.79 1.50 1.15
C ALA A 85 -17.44 2.43 0.13
N LEU A 86 -17.11 3.71 0.15
CA LEU A 86 -17.49 4.68 -0.88
C LEU A 86 -16.35 4.75 -1.89
N ASN A 87 -16.49 4.00 -2.98
CA ASN A 87 -15.55 3.96 -4.08
C ASN A 87 -16.24 4.24 -5.44
N SER A 88 -15.46 4.32 -6.52
CA SER A 88 -15.98 4.50 -7.88
C SER A 88 -16.57 3.25 -8.50
N PHE A 89 -16.52 2.10 -7.82
CA PHE A 89 -17.05 0.83 -8.32
C PHE A 89 -18.55 0.66 -8.02
N LEU A 90 -19.09 1.38 -7.03
CA LEU A 90 -20.51 1.34 -6.73
C LEU A 90 -21.34 1.86 -7.90
N GLY A 91 -22.34 1.07 -8.32
CA GLY A 91 -23.34 1.52 -9.27
C GLY A 91 -24.12 2.72 -8.74
N HIS A 92 -24.75 3.50 -9.62
CA HIS A 92 -25.43 4.74 -9.24
C HIS A 92 -26.45 4.54 -8.09
N ASN A 93 -27.29 3.51 -8.19
CA ASN A 93 -28.30 3.19 -7.18
C ASN A 93 -27.66 2.75 -5.84
N GLU A 94 -26.65 1.87 -5.88
CA GLU A 94 -25.97 1.40 -4.67
C GLU A 94 -25.28 2.55 -3.94
N ARG A 95 -24.64 3.44 -4.71
CA ARG A 95 -24.01 4.64 -4.18
C ARG A 95 -25.04 5.55 -3.53
N GLU A 96 -26.18 5.78 -4.16
CA GLU A 96 -27.25 6.61 -3.60
C GLU A 96 -27.80 6.03 -2.29
N ILE A 97 -28.03 4.71 -2.25
CA ILE A 97 -28.44 3.99 -1.04
C ILE A 97 -27.40 4.17 0.06
N ALA A 98 -26.12 3.92 -0.24
CA ALA A 98 -25.02 4.08 0.72
C ALA A 98 -24.96 5.52 1.27
N LEU A 99 -25.08 6.52 0.40
CA LEU A 99 -25.07 7.95 0.76
C LEU A 99 -26.27 8.38 1.61
N ASN A 100 -27.41 7.70 1.50
CA ASN A 100 -28.59 7.96 2.33
C ASN A 100 -28.54 7.23 3.68
N GLN A 101 -27.74 6.16 3.76
CA GLN A 101 -27.58 5.33 4.95
C GLN A 101 -26.29 5.61 5.74
N LEU A 102 -25.54 6.68 5.44
CA LEU A 102 -24.29 7.01 6.15
C LEU A 102 -24.46 7.11 7.67
N HIS A 103 -25.58 7.64 8.13
CA HIS A 103 -25.90 7.75 9.57
C HIS A 103 -26.06 6.40 10.29
N LYS A 104 -26.25 5.30 9.54
CA LYS A 104 -26.34 3.94 10.08
C LYS A 104 -24.98 3.24 10.14
N GLN A 105 -23.94 3.81 9.56
CA GLN A 105 -22.62 3.18 9.48
C GLN A 105 -21.80 3.53 10.72
N LYS A 106 -21.00 2.57 11.18
CA LYS A 106 -19.96 2.78 12.19
C LYS A 106 -18.62 3.11 11.55
N ILE A 107 -18.35 2.54 10.37
CA ILE A 107 -17.12 2.76 9.61
C ILE A 107 -17.48 3.08 8.16
N ILE A 108 -16.93 4.17 7.65
CA ILE A 108 -16.97 4.53 6.23
C ILE A 108 -15.55 4.51 5.69
N TYR A 109 -15.24 3.52 4.86
CA TYR A 109 -14.03 3.53 4.04
C TYR A 109 -14.23 4.46 2.85
N VAL A 110 -13.27 5.33 2.57
CA VAL A 110 -13.33 6.29 1.47
C VAL A 110 -11.95 6.51 0.88
N SER A 111 -11.87 6.76 -0.43
CA SER A 111 -10.62 7.21 -1.05
C SER A 111 -10.42 8.71 -0.83
N PRO A 112 -9.17 9.22 -0.79
CA PRO A 112 -8.91 10.65 -0.68
C PRO A 112 -9.69 11.48 -1.70
N GLU A 113 -9.73 11.03 -2.95
CA GLU A 113 -10.38 11.72 -4.08
C GLU A 113 -11.90 11.86 -3.87
N ILE A 114 -12.55 10.79 -3.38
CA ILE A 114 -14.01 10.80 -3.14
C ILE A 114 -14.34 11.68 -1.94
N LEU A 115 -13.48 11.68 -0.93
CA LEU A 115 -13.67 12.49 0.27
C LEU A 115 -13.64 14.00 -0.04
N GLN A 116 -12.97 14.43 -1.11
CA GLN A 116 -12.99 15.84 -1.58
C GLN A 116 -14.33 16.27 -2.20
N SER A 117 -15.26 15.34 -2.45
CA SER A 117 -16.57 15.66 -3.00
C SER A 117 -17.37 16.56 -2.04
N ARG A 118 -17.66 17.79 -2.45
CA ARG A 118 -18.50 18.73 -1.69
C ARG A 118 -19.86 18.14 -1.31
N PHE A 119 -20.45 17.32 -2.20
CA PHE A 119 -21.70 16.61 -1.91
C PHE A 119 -21.55 15.65 -0.72
N LEU A 120 -20.49 14.84 -0.72
CA LEU A 120 -20.22 13.91 0.37
C LEU A 120 -19.87 14.67 1.66
N LEU A 121 -18.99 15.67 1.61
CA LEU A 121 -18.62 16.50 2.76
C LEU A 121 -19.85 17.15 3.41
N ASN A 122 -20.77 17.70 2.63
CA ASN A 122 -22.01 18.30 3.14
C ASN A 122 -22.93 17.28 3.85
N LYS A 123 -22.90 16.00 3.46
CA LYS A 123 -23.59 14.93 4.18
C LYS A 123 -22.83 14.55 5.45
N LEU A 124 -21.51 14.39 5.38
CA LEU A 124 -20.67 14.02 6.53
C LEU A 124 -20.69 15.08 7.65
N LYS A 125 -20.73 16.37 7.30
CA LYS A 125 -20.89 17.49 8.26
C LYS A 125 -22.17 17.42 9.10
N LYS A 126 -23.18 16.67 8.66
CA LYS A 126 -24.43 16.47 9.40
C LYS A 126 -24.36 15.29 10.38
N LEU A 127 -23.26 14.55 10.37
CA LEU A 127 -23.02 13.41 11.24
C LEU A 127 -22.03 13.78 12.34
N THR A 128 -22.09 13.06 13.46
CA THR A 128 -21.02 13.09 14.46
C THR A 128 -19.90 12.19 13.98
N ILE A 129 -18.77 12.78 13.58
CA ILE A 129 -17.57 12.04 13.20
C ILE A 129 -16.76 11.76 14.47
N SER A 130 -16.60 10.48 14.81
CA SER A 130 -15.92 10.07 16.04
C SER A 130 -14.41 9.93 15.86
N LEU A 131 -13.96 9.55 14.66
CA LEU A 131 -12.56 9.32 14.35
C LEU A 131 -12.27 9.62 12.87
N PHE A 132 -11.06 10.08 12.59
CA PHE A 132 -10.54 10.32 11.25
C PHE A 132 -9.24 9.53 11.04
N ILE A 133 -9.30 8.47 10.24
CA ILE A 133 -8.21 7.50 10.13
C ILE A 133 -7.57 7.67 8.76
N VAL A 134 -6.27 7.89 8.73
CA VAL A 134 -5.46 7.81 7.52
C VAL A 134 -4.69 6.49 7.56
N ASP A 135 -5.20 5.50 6.84
CA ASP A 135 -4.51 4.21 6.69
C ASP A 135 -3.43 4.32 5.61
N GLU A 136 -2.35 3.57 5.82
CA GLU A 136 -1.10 3.67 5.04
C GLU A 136 -0.63 5.12 4.89
N ALA A 137 -0.55 5.83 6.02
CA ALA A 137 -0.25 7.27 6.08
C ALA A 137 1.06 7.67 5.40
N HIS A 138 2.01 6.74 5.18
CA HIS A 138 3.21 6.99 4.37
C HIS A 138 2.89 7.46 2.95
N CYS A 139 1.71 7.14 2.41
CA CYS A 139 1.21 7.64 1.13
C CYS A 139 1.08 9.17 1.12
N ILE A 140 0.90 9.85 2.25
CA ILE A 140 0.90 11.32 2.27
C ILE A 140 2.25 11.85 1.79
N SER A 141 3.35 11.28 2.27
CA SER A 141 4.69 11.71 1.92
C SER A 141 5.16 11.16 0.57
N GLN A 142 4.91 9.86 0.32
CA GLN A 142 5.34 9.21 -0.92
C GLN A 142 4.45 9.56 -2.12
N TRP A 143 3.13 9.58 -1.93
CA TRP A 143 2.16 9.73 -3.03
C TRP A 143 1.48 11.09 -3.06
N GLY A 144 1.44 11.84 -1.95
CA GLY A 144 0.86 13.18 -1.89
C GLY A 144 1.52 14.14 -2.89
N HIS A 145 2.76 13.85 -3.27
CA HIS A 145 3.51 14.62 -4.26
C HIS A 145 3.58 13.99 -5.66
N GLU A 146 3.02 12.80 -5.89
CA GLU A 146 3.29 12.03 -7.11
C GLU A 146 2.04 11.39 -7.73
N PHE A 147 1.10 10.90 -6.92
CA PHE A 147 0.02 10.03 -7.39
C PHE A 147 -1.37 10.47 -6.89
N ARG A 148 -1.45 11.05 -5.68
CA ARG A 148 -2.71 11.45 -5.03
C ARG A 148 -2.53 12.68 -4.16
N THR A 149 -2.45 13.81 -4.82
CA THR A 149 -2.37 15.13 -4.20
C THR A 149 -3.58 15.45 -3.31
N ASP A 150 -4.69 14.74 -3.46
CA ASP A 150 -5.84 14.76 -2.56
C ASP A 150 -5.50 14.40 -1.10
N TYR A 151 -4.40 13.65 -0.86
CA TYR A 151 -3.88 13.42 0.50
C TYR A 151 -3.43 14.72 1.18
N LEU A 152 -2.90 15.68 0.43
CA LEU A 152 -2.41 16.96 0.97
C LEU A 152 -3.55 17.87 1.46
N LYS A 153 -4.79 17.57 1.06
CA LYS A 153 -6.00 18.32 1.44
C LYS A 153 -6.74 17.70 2.63
N LEU A 154 -6.21 16.61 3.21
CA LEU A 154 -6.91 15.91 4.31
C LEU A 154 -7.01 16.75 5.59
N ALA A 155 -6.02 17.61 5.88
CA ALA A 155 -6.11 18.53 7.01
C ALA A 155 -7.29 19.50 6.89
N GLU A 156 -7.51 20.06 5.70
CA GLU A 156 -8.64 20.96 5.43
C GLU A 156 -9.98 20.23 5.59
N VAL A 157 -10.09 19.01 5.03
CA VAL A 157 -11.26 18.16 5.19
C VAL A 157 -11.54 17.85 6.65
N ARG A 158 -10.51 17.47 7.42
CA ARG A 158 -10.63 17.19 8.84
C ARG A 158 -11.14 18.41 9.62
N ALA A 159 -10.62 19.59 9.30
CA ALA A 159 -11.09 20.85 9.89
C ALA A 159 -12.56 21.14 9.55
N GLU A 160 -12.97 20.91 8.29
CA GLU A 160 -14.36 21.04 7.86
C GLU A 160 -15.32 20.07 8.57
N LEU A 161 -14.82 18.93 9.05
CA LEU A 161 -15.57 17.92 9.80
C LEU A 161 -15.53 18.12 11.32
N GLY A 162 -14.98 19.24 11.80
CA GLY A 162 -14.96 19.59 13.23
C GLY A 162 -13.74 19.06 14.00
N ASN A 163 -12.65 18.70 13.31
CA ASN A 163 -11.41 18.18 13.89
C ASN A 163 -11.59 16.95 14.82
N PRO A 164 -12.23 15.86 14.34
CA PRO A 164 -12.26 14.60 15.08
C PRO A 164 -10.82 14.09 15.38
N PRO A 165 -10.64 13.25 16.42
CA PRO A 165 -9.36 12.59 16.71
C PRO A 165 -8.84 11.85 15.48
N CYS A 166 -7.57 12.08 15.16
CA CYS A 166 -6.93 11.57 13.97
C CYS A 166 -5.97 10.42 14.28
N LEU A 167 -6.11 9.29 13.57
CA LEU A 167 -5.11 8.23 13.56
C LEU A 167 -4.39 8.23 12.20
N ALA A 168 -3.10 8.55 12.18
CA ALA A 168 -2.24 8.31 11.02
C ALA A 168 -1.45 7.01 11.27
N ILE A 169 -1.75 5.95 10.52
CA ILE A 169 -1.17 4.62 10.76
C ILE A 169 -0.45 4.07 9.53
N THR A 170 0.73 3.49 9.72
CA THR A 170 1.54 2.92 8.63
C THR A 170 2.39 1.74 9.11
N ALA A 171 2.86 0.91 8.18
CA ALA A 171 3.83 -0.15 8.48
C ALA A 171 5.28 0.31 8.50
N THR A 172 5.62 1.25 7.63
CA THR A 172 6.99 1.68 7.39
C THR A 172 7.00 3.19 7.16
N ALA A 173 7.70 3.94 8.00
CA ALA A 173 7.94 5.37 7.81
C ALA A 173 9.26 5.76 8.48
N THR A 174 10.19 6.34 7.69
CA THR A 174 11.38 6.99 8.22
C THR A 174 11.00 8.25 9.01
N LYS A 175 11.91 8.82 9.82
CA LYS A 175 11.63 10.08 10.55
C LYS A 175 11.17 11.21 9.63
N GLU A 176 11.82 11.37 8.47
CA GLU A 176 11.41 12.34 7.44
C GLU A 176 9.94 12.14 7.01
N VAL A 177 9.53 10.89 6.77
CA VAL A 177 8.14 10.56 6.40
C VAL A 177 7.18 10.80 7.56
N GLN A 178 7.58 10.52 8.79
CA GLN A 178 6.78 10.79 9.98
C GLN A 178 6.53 12.29 10.17
N GLU A 179 7.56 13.11 10.07
CA GLU A 179 7.49 14.57 10.16
C GLU A 179 6.57 15.15 9.08
N ASP A 180 6.69 14.66 7.84
CA ASP A 180 5.83 15.08 6.73
C ASP A 180 4.35 14.71 6.98
N ILE A 181 4.06 13.50 7.49
CA ILE A 181 2.70 13.11 7.88
C ILE A 181 2.12 14.07 8.94
N ILE A 182 2.91 14.38 9.98
CA ILE A 182 2.50 15.28 11.07
C ILE A 182 2.20 16.68 10.53
N GLU A 183 3.09 17.22 9.70
CA GLU A 183 2.93 18.55 9.09
C GLU A 183 1.69 18.60 8.20
N LYS A 184 1.54 17.65 7.27
CA LYS A 184 0.45 17.66 6.27
C LYS A 184 -0.92 17.36 6.85
N LEU A 185 -1.00 16.59 7.95
CA LEU A 185 -2.25 16.37 8.68
C LEU A 185 -2.51 17.42 9.76
N ALA A 186 -1.59 18.39 9.93
CA ALA A 186 -1.65 19.44 10.92
C ALA A 186 -1.88 18.90 12.35
N LEU A 187 -1.19 17.79 12.71
CA LEU A 187 -1.28 17.19 14.03
C LEU A 187 -0.51 18.07 15.04
N LYS A 188 -1.23 18.67 16.00
CA LYS A 188 -0.61 19.60 16.99
C LYS A 188 -0.31 18.92 18.32
N ASN A 189 -1.32 18.28 18.93
CA ASN A 189 -1.22 17.60 20.21
C ASN A 189 -1.46 16.10 19.97
N TYR A 190 -0.42 15.39 19.53
CA TYR A 190 -0.51 13.98 19.15
C TYR A 190 0.38 13.09 20.02
N GLN A 191 -0.01 11.82 20.12
CA GLN A 191 0.79 10.75 20.70
C GLN A 191 1.49 9.97 19.59
N THR A 192 2.66 9.42 19.91
CA THR A 192 3.51 8.71 18.95
C THR A 192 3.79 7.30 19.43
N HIS A 193 3.41 6.32 18.62
CA HIS A 193 3.56 4.90 18.89
C HIS A 193 4.36 4.24 17.77
N ILE A 194 5.69 4.18 17.95
CA ILE A 194 6.63 3.66 16.95
C ILE A 194 7.14 2.31 17.45
N TYR A 195 6.70 1.24 16.79
CA TYR A 195 7.16 -0.11 17.06
C TYR A 195 8.21 -0.53 16.05
N SER A 196 9.07 -1.47 16.47
CA SER A 196 10.13 -2.03 15.65
C SER A 196 9.61 -2.52 14.30
N ILE A 197 10.34 -2.18 13.24
CA ILE A 197 10.09 -2.73 11.90
C ILE A 197 10.72 -4.13 11.74
N ASP A 198 11.54 -4.58 12.70
CA ASP A 198 12.27 -5.83 12.59
C ASP A 198 11.32 -7.03 12.57
N ARG A 199 11.65 -7.96 11.70
CA ARG A 199 11.02 -9.26 11.58
C ARG A 199 12.14 -10.29 11.67
N PRO A 200 12.50 -10.74 12.88
CA PRO A 200 13.65 -11.63 13.07
C PRO A 200 13.45 -12.99 12.41
N ASN A 201 12.20 -13.37 12.14
CA ASN A 201 11.82 -14.61 11.46
C ASN A 201 11.96 -14.57 9.92
N ILE A 202 12.32 -13.43 9.34
CA ILE A 202 12.52 -13.26 7.88
C ILE A 202 14.01 -13.16 7.58
N ALA A 203 14.63 -14.20 7.04
CA ALA A 203 15.99 -14.15 6.55
C ALA A 203 16.09 -13.25 5.31
N MET A 204 17.14 -12.41 5.21
CA MET A 204 17.35 -11.54 4.04
C MET A 204 18.56 -12.01 3.23
N VAL A 205 18.35 -12.38 1.97
CA VAL A 205 19.40 -12.86 1.06
C VAL A 205 19.44 -12.00 -0.18
N VAL A 206 20.64 -11.60 -0.60
CA VAL A 206 20.87 -11.07 -1.95
C VAL A 206 21.70 -12.08 -2.72
N SER A 207 21.08 -12.72 -3.71
CA SER A 207 21.75 -13.62 -4.64
C SER A 207 22.28 -12.81 -5.81
N LYS A 208 23.61 -12.73 -5.94
CA LYS A 208 24.24 -12.08 -7.09
C LYS A 208 24.13 -13.01 -8.29
N VAL A 209 23.47 -12.53 -9.32
CA VAL A 209 23.31 -13.21 -10.60
C VAL A 209 24.06 -12.45 -11.67
N SER A 210 24.47 -13.13 -12.73
CA SER A 210 25.02 -12.43 -13.89
C SER A 210 23.95 -11.57 -14.55
N ASN A 211 24.36 -10.61 -15.39
CA ASN A 211 23.42 -9.81 -16.19
C ASN A 211 22.80 -10.61 -17.35
N ASN A 212 23.03 -11.93 -17.40
CA ASN A 212 22.46 -12.84 -18.38
C ASN A 212 21.06 -13.29 -17.93
N LEU A 213 20.04 -12.85 -18.65
CA LEU A 213 18.64 -13.15 -18.33
C LEU A 213 18.37 -14.67 -18.22
N PRO A 214 18.79 -15.52 -19.17
CA PRO A 214 18.76 -16.97 -19.02
C PRO A 214 19.27 -17.52 -17.68
N GLU A 215 20.46 -17.11 -17.23
CA GLU A 215 21.03 -17.58 -15.96
C GLU A 215 20.19 -17.12 -14.76
N LYS A 216 19.72 -15.88 -14.79
CA LYS A 216 18.82 -15.34 -13.77
C LYS A 216 17.48 -16.09 -13.70
N LEU A 217 16.94 -16.52 -14.84
CA LEU A 217 15.73 -17.35 -14.91
C LEU A 217 15.99 -18.77 -14.39
N GLU A 218 17.15 -19.35 -14.67
CA GLU A 218 17.55 -20.66 -14.15
C GLU A 218 17.71 -20.64 -12.62
N GLU A 219 18.32 -19.59 -12.08
CA GLU A 219 18.41 -19.36 -10.63
C GLU A 219 17.01 -19.26 -10.01
N LEU A 220 16.11 -18.46 -10.59
CA LEU A 220 14.72 -18.35 -10.12
C LEU A 220 14.03 -19.72 -10.08
N VAL A 221 14.13 -20.50 -11.16
CA VAL A 221 13.51 -21.83 -11.24
C VAL A 221 14.10 -22.78 -10.20
N THR A 222 15.42 -22.71 -9.97
CA THR A 222 16.12 -23.51 -8.97
C THR A 222 15.65 -23.18 -7.57
N LEU A 223 15.53 -21.90 -7.23
CA LEU A 223 15.01 -21.45 -5.93
C LEU A 223 13.57 -21.93 -5.72
N VAL A 224 12.68 -21.68 -6.69
CA VAL A 224 11.25 -22.04 -6.57
C VAL A 224 11.03 -23.54 -6.44
N ARG A 225 11.89 -24.38 -7.06
CA ARG A 225 11.78 -25.84 -6.93
C ARG A 225 12.18 -26.37 -5.56
N ASN A 226 13.08 -25.68 -4.86
CA ASN A 226 13.61 -26.15 -3.60
C ASN A 226 12.91 -25.54 -2.39
N LEU A 227 12.50 -24.26 -2.47
CA LEU A 227 11.91 -23.52 -1.36
C LEU A 227 10.53 -24.06 -0.97
N GLN A 228 10.29 -24.16 0.34
CA GLN A 228 9.00 -24.53 0.88
C GLN A 228 7.94 -23.48 0.55
N GLY A 229 6.86 -23.86 -0.13
CA GLY A 229 5.73 -22.99 -0.42
C GLY A 229 4.83 -22.71 0.80
N PRO A 230 3.89 -21.75 0.68
CA PRO A 230 3.63 -20.88 -0.46
C PRO A 230 4.56 -19.66 -0.53
N GLY A 231 4.71 -19.07 -1.72
CA GLY A 231 5.62 -17.94 -1.97
C GLY A 231 5.12 -16.87 -2.94
N ILE A 232 5.86 -15.75 -3.00
CA ILE A 232 5.59 -14.60 -3.88
C ILE A 232 6.84 -14.28 -4.70
N ILE A 233 6.67 -13.94 -5.98
CA ILE A 233 7.74 -13.42 -6.85
C ILE A 233 7.38 -12.01 -7.33
N TYR A 234 8.17 -11.02 -6.94
CA TYR A 234 8.01 -9.63 -7.38
C TYR A 234 8.79 -9.32 -8.66
N VAL A 235 8.11 -8.65 -9.59
CA VAL A 235 8.63 -8.17 -10.87
C VAL A 235 8.21 -6.72 -11.15
N SER A 236 8.93 -6.05 -12.05
CA SER A 236 8.76 -4.62 -12.34
C SER A 236 7.60 -4.29 -13.27
N THR A 237 7.12 -5.22 -14.11
CA THR A 237 6.07 -4.96 -15.11
C THR A 237 5.01 -6.04 -15.17
N ARG A 238 3.84 -5.70 -15.70
CA ARG A 238 2.71 -6.62 -15.92
C ARG A 238 3.11 -7.80 -16.82
N LYS A 239 3.77 -7.48 -17.92
CA LYS A 239 4.31 -8.45 -18.86
C LYS A 239 5.27 -9.43 -18.19
N TRP A 240 6.17 -8.96 -17.33
CA TRP A 240 7.04 -9.85 -16.58
C TRP A 240 6.29 -10.79 -15.64
N ALA A 241 5.17 -10.36 -15.06
CA ALA A 241 4.40 -11.21 -14.16
C ALA A 241 3.76 -12.37 -14.94
N GLU A 242 3.19 -12.07 -16.12
CA GLU A 242 2.65 -13.06 -17.06
C GLU A 242 3.74 -14.00 -17.61
N ASP A 243 4.87 -13.42 -18.07
CA ASP A 243 5.98 -14.16 -18.65
C ASP A 243 6.61 -15.13 -17.63
N ILE A 244 6.91 -14.66 -16.41
CA ILE A 244 7.48 -15.52 -15.35
C ILE A 244 6.49 -16.62 -14.96
N SER A 245 5.20 -16.31 -14.78
CA SER A 245 4.19 -17.34 -14.49
C SER A 245 4.16 -18.42 -15.57
N THR A 246 4.20 -18.02 -16.84
CA THR A 246 4.20 -18.94 -17.99
C THR A 246 5.47 -19.79 -18.04
N ILE A 247 6.65 -19.18 -17.79
CA ILE A 247 7.93 -19.89 -17.74
C ILE A 247 7.94 -20.95 -16.64
N LEU A 248 7.46 -20.62 -15.44
CA LEU A 248 7.42 -21.54 -14.31
C LEU A 248 6.47 -22.72 -14.58
N LEU A 249 5.28 -22.46 -15.14
CA LEU A 249 4.34 -23.50 -15.58
C LEU A 249 4.97 -24.44 -16.62
N ASN A 250 5.66 -23.89 -17.62
CA ASN A 250 6.36 -24.68 -18.65
C ASN A 250 7.54 -25.50 -18.08
N LYS A 251 8.12 -25.07 -16.95
CA LYS A 251 9.16 -25.81 -16.22
C LYS A 251 8.60 -26.83 -15.22
N GLY A 252 7.28 -27.06 -15.23
CA GLY A 252 6.57 -28.07 -14.44
C GLY A 252 6.14 -27.61 -13.05
N ILE A 253 6.33 -26.34 -12.71
CA ILE A 253 5.89 -25.79 -11.42
C ILE A 253 4.38 -25.53 -11.51
N LYS A 254 3.60 -26.14 -10.63
CA LYS A 254 2.13 -26.08 -10.65
C LYS A 254 1.61 -25.01 -9.69
N ARG A 255 0.33 -24.66 -9.80
CA ARG A 255 -0.37 -23.72 -8.88
C ARG A 255 0.29 -22.34 -8.83
N VAL A 256 0.65 -21.83 -10.01
CA VAL A 256 1.26 -20.51 -10.23
C VAL A 256 0.27 -19.61 -10.95
N ALA A 257 0.14 -18.35 -10.52
CA ALA A 257 -0.67 -17.36 -11.23
C ALA A 257 0.02 -15.98 -11.29
N PRO A 258 -0.19 -15.20 -12.37
CA PRO A 258 0.21 -13.82 -12.42
C PRO A 258 -0.77 -12.93 -11.65
N TYR A 259 -0.29 -11.83 -11.05
CA TYR A 259 -1.14 -10.80 -10.44
C TYR A 259 -0.59 -9.40 -10.73
N HIS A 260 -1.40 -8.54 -11.36
CA HIS A 260 -1.02 -7.15 -11.57
C HIS A 260 -2.23 -6.22 -11.77
N GLY A 261 -2.02 -4.90 -11.62
CA GLY A 261 -3.07 -3.89 -11.72
C GLY A 261 -3.72 -3.70 -13.10
N GLY A 262 -3.28 -4.43 -14.13
CA GLY A 262 -3.97 -4.49 -15.43
C GLY A 262 -5.05 -5.58 -15.54
N MET A 263 -5.22 -6.43 -14.52
CA MET A 263 -6.25 -7.48 -14.51
C MET A 263 -7.60 -6.90 -14.08
N SER A 264 -8.68 -7.60 -14.42
CA SER A 264 -10.02 -7.27 -13.92
C SER A 264 -10.08 -7.35 -12.39
N ASN A 265 -11.07 -6.72 -11.77
CA ASN A 265 -11.24 -6.79 -10.31
C ASN A 265 -11.62 -8.22 -9.90
N GLU A 266 -12.45 -8.87 -10.70
CA GLU A 266 -12.94 -10.23 -10.51
C GLU A 266 -11.77 -11.22 -10.50
N ASP A 267 -10.87 -11.14 -11.48
CA ASP A 267 -9.71 -12.03 -11.56
C ASP A 267 -8.74 -11.82 -10.38
N ARG A 268 -8.52 -10.55 -9.98
CA ARG A 268 -7.66 -10.24 -8.83
C ARG A 268 -8.23 -10.82 -7.54
N LEU A 269 -9.53 -10.67 -7.32
CA LEU A 269 -10.21 -11.21 -6.16
C LEU A 269 -10.14 -12.74 -6.14
N LEU A 270 -10.42 -13.38 -7.29
CA LEU A 270 -10.33 -14.83 -7.44
C LEU A 270 -8.94 -15.34 -7.06
N ILE A 271 -7.89 -14.83 -7.71
CA ILE A 271 -6.50 -15.25 -7.46
C ILE A 271 -6.09 -15.03 -6.00
N GLN A 272 -6.50 -13.91 -5.40
CA GLN A 272 -6.24 -13.63 -4.00
C GLN A 272 -6.90 -14.67 -3.07
N GLN A 273 -8.17 -15.03 -3.32
CA GLN A 273 -8.86 -16.06 -2.55
C GLN A 273 -8.22 -17.44 -2.73
N GLN A 274 -7.89 -17.81 -3.97
CA GLN A 274 -7.20 -19.07 -4.27
C GLN A 274 -5.84 -19.18 -3.56
N PHE A 275 -5.08 -18.08 -3.50
CA PHE A 275 -3.81 -18.06 -2.77
C PHE A 275 -4.01 -18.13 -1.25
N ILE A 276 -5.00 -17.41 -0.71
CA ILE A 276 -5.34 -17.46 0.71
C ILE A 276 -5.73 -18.90 1.11
N ASN A 277 -6.52 -19.58 0.28
CA ASN A 277 -7.04 -20.94 0.48
C ASN A 277 -6.07 -22.07 0.07
N ASP A 278 -4.81 -21.76 -0.22
CA ASP A 278 -3.75 -22.72 -0.60
C ASP A 278 -3.99 -23.48 -1.93
N GLU A 279 -4.95 -23.05 -2.74
CA GLU A 279 -5.19 -23.54 -4.11
C GLU A 279 -4.08 -23.09 -5.06
N LEU A 280 -3.57 -21.87 -4.87
CA LEU A 280 -2.35 -21.37 -5.47
C LEU A 280 -1.21 -21.41 -4.45
N GLN A 281 -0.02 -21.84 -4.89
CA GLN A 281 1.18 -21.88 -4.04
C GLN A 281 2.16 -20.77 -4.38
N LEU A 282 2.06 -20.18 -5.57
CA LEU A 282 2.99 -19.17 -6.04
C LEU A 282 2.28 -18.07 -6.81
N ILE A 283 2.56 -16.83 -6.43
CA ILE A 283 2.07 -15.65 -7.13
C ILE A 283 3.23 -14.90 -7.76
N CYS A 284 3.17 -14.65 -9.06
CA CYS A 284 4.10 -13.78 -9.80
C CYS A 284 3.45 -12.42 -9.98
N CYS A 285 4.01 -11.36 -9.40
CA CYS A 285 3.28 -10.10 -9.29
C CYS A 285 4.11 -8.84 -9.41
N THR A 286 3.45 -7.75 -9.79
CA THR A 286 3.98 -6.40 -9.54
C THR A 286 3.68 -5.96 -8.11
N SER A 287 4.15 -4.77 -7.71
CA SER A 287 3.81 -4.13 -6.42
C SER A 287 2.30 -3.99 -6.16
N ALA A 288 1.46 -4.19 -7.18
CA ALA A 288 0.01 -4.25 -7.05
C ALA A 288 -0.47 -5.41 -6.17
N PHE A 289 0.25 -6.54 -6.12
CA PHE A 289 -0.05 -7.62 -5.18
C PHE A 289 0.58 -7.29 -3.85
N GLY A 290 -0.20 -6.68 -2.97
CA GLY A 290 0.35 -6.35 -1.69
C GLY A 290 -0.65 -5.90 -0.65
N MET A 291 -1.06 -4.65 -0.74
CA MET A 291 -1.99 -4.08 0.23
C MET A 291 -3.27 -4.92 0.28
N GLY A 292 -3.60 -5.47 1.46
CA GLY A 292 -4.81 -6.29 1.67
C GLY A 292 -4.57 -7.79 1.81
N VAL A 293 -3.47 -8.33 1.26
CA VAL A 293 -3.17 -9.77 1.38
C VAL A 293 -2.84 -10.12 2.84
N ASN A 294 -3.65 -10.97 3.46
CA ASN A 294 -3.48 -11.45 4.83
C ASN A 294 -3.38 -12.98 4.90
N LYS A 295 -2.37 -13.53 4.24
CA LYS A 295 -2.01 -14.95 4.37
C LYS A 295 -0.91 -15.11 5.43
N PRO A 296 -1.16 -15.86 6.53
CA PRO A 296 -0.21 -15.96 7.63
C PRO A 296 1.06 -16.74 7.27
N ASN A 297 0.92 -17.72 6.36
CA ASN A 297 1.89 -18.78 6.12
C ASN A 297 2.75 -18.61 4.84
N ILE A 298 2.99 -17.39 4.37
CA ILE A 298 3.91 -17.17 3.24
C ILE A 298 5.35 -17.46 3.69
N ARG A 299 6.02 -18.38 3.00
CA ARG A 299 7.35 -18.90 3.38
C ARG A 299 8.51 -18.23 2.68
N PHE A 300 8.31 -17.78 1.45
CA PHE A 300 9.34 -17.02 0.75
C PHE A 300 8.79 -15.86 -0.07
N VAL A 301 9.64 -14.84 -0.24
CA VAL A 301 9.45 -13.74 -1.17
C VAL A 301 10.71 -13.64 -2.03
N ILE A 302 10.56 -13.71 -3.34
CA ILE A 302 11.67 -13.54 -4.29
C ILE A 302 11.46 -12.22 -5.04
N HIS A 303 12.44 -11.34 -4.98
CA HIS A 303 12.50 -10.17 -5.85
C HIS A 303 13.29 -10.55 -7.10
N PHE A 304 12.57 -10.91 -8.17
CA PHE A 304 13.19 -11.05 -9.49
C PHE A 304 13.59 -9.68 -10.02
N HIS A 305 12.80 -8.64 -9.75
CA HIS A 305 13.24 -7.25 -9.88
C HIS A 305 13.12 -6.58 -8.51
N TYR A 306 14.20 -5.96 -8.03
CA TYR A 306 14.18 -5.21 -6.78
C TYR A 306 13.39 -3.89 -6.95
N PRO A 307 12.68 -3.43 -5.90
CA PRO A 307 11.90 -2.19 -5.95
C PRO A 307 12.80 -0.95 -6.00
N THR A 308 12.21 0.23 -6.19
CA THR A 308 12.99 1.47 -6.34
C THR A 308 13.50 2.07 -5.03
N GLN A 309 13.03 1.57 -3.89
CA GLN A 309 13.33 2.10 -2.56
C GLN A 309 13.25 1.00 -1.50
N LEU A 310 13.99 1.16 -0.41
CA LEU A 310 14.11 0.16 0.65
C LEU A 310 12.79 -0.04 1.41
N GLU A 311 12.00 1.02 1.57
CA GLU A 311 10.70 1.01 2.24
C GLU A 311 9.74 0.03 1.55
N SER A 312 9.68 0.07 0.21
CA SER A 312 8.88 -0.85 -0.59
C SER A 312 9.36 -2.29 -0.43
N TYR A 313 10.68 -2.51 -0.43
CA TYR A 313 11.27 -3.83 -0.19
C TYR A 313 10.82 -4.40 1.17
N LEU A 314 10.87 -3.61 2.24
CA LEU A 314 10.46 -4.06 3.58
C LEU A 314 8.97 -4.39 3.67
N GLN A 315 8.12 -3.56 3.05
CA GLN A 315 6.68 -3.80 2.99
C GLN A 315 6.36 -5.11 2.23
N GLU A 316 7.09 -5.38 1.15
CA GLU A 316 6.95 -6.56 0.31
C GLU A 316 7.44 -7.83 1.02
N ILE A 317 8.63 -7.83 1.62
CA ILE A 317 9.13 -9.01 2.35
C ILE A 317 8.34 -9.27 3.63
N GLY A 318 7.81 -8.23 4.29
CA GLY A 318 7.04 -8.35 5.53
C GLY A 318 5.72 -9.13 5.39
N ARG A 319 5.35 -9.50 4.16
CA ARG A 319 4.28 -10.44 3.83
C ARG A 319 4.61 -11.86 4.26
N ALA A 320 5.89 -12.21 4.26
CA ALA A 320 6.36 -13.51 4.70
C ALA A 320 6.22 -13.68 6.22
N GLY A 321 6.00 -14.92 6.65
CA GLY A 321 6.16 -15.34 8.05
C GLY A 321 5.27 -14.58 9.04
N ARG A 322 4.04 -14.21 8.67
CA ARG A 322 3.12 -13.48 9.58
C ARG A 322 2.62 -14.34 10.75
N ASP A 323 2.71 -15.66 10.60
CA ASP A 323 2.57 -16.65 11.68
C ASP A 323 3.78 -16.70 12.64
N GLY A 324 4.83 -15.90 12.39
CA GLY A 324 6.05 -15.86 13.18
C GLY A 324 7.03 -16.99 12.85
N GLN A 325 6.68 -17.90 11.93
CA GLN A 325 7.55 -19.00 11.51
C GLN A 325 8.67 -18.51 10.58
N ASN A 326 9.74 -19.29 10.48
CA ASN A 326 10.87 -18.97 9.62
C ASN A 326 10.44 -18.80 8.17
N SER A 327 10.95 -17.75 7.55
CA SER A 327 10.70 -17.41 6.14
C SER A 327 11.92 -16.70 5.55
N ILE A 328 11.98 -16.62 4.23
CA ILE A 328 13.15 -16.07 3.53
C ILE A 328 12.76 -15.08 2.44
N ALA A 329 13.47 -13.97 2.39
CA ALA A 329 13.41 -12.98 1.32
C ALA A 329 14.69 -13.08 0.49
N ILE A 330 14.57 -13.31 -0.82
CA ILE A 330 15.70 -13.46 -1.74
C ILE A 330 15.60 -12.41 -2.83
N THR A 331 16.59 -11.53 -2.93
CA THR A 331 16.71 -10.57 -4.04
C THR A 331 17.70 -11.09 -5.08
N LEU A 332 17.25 -11.28 -6.32
CA LEU A 332 18.13 -11.57 -7.44
C LEU A 332 18.71 -10.25 -7.96
N TYR A 333 20.01 -10.05 -7.81
CA TYR A 333 20.68 -8.80 -8.11
C TYR A 333 21.73 -8.95 -9.22
N GLY A 334 21.50 -8.29 -10.35
CA GLY A 334 22.48 -8.03 -11.41
C GLY A 334 22.88 -6.55 -11.48
N ASP A 335 24.10 -6.27 -11.93
CA ASP A 335 24.69 -4.91 -11.91
C ASP A 335 24.06 -3.93 -12.92
N ASP A 336 23.50 -4.42 -14.04
CA ASP A 336 23.00 -3.60 -15.16
C ASP A 336 21.49 -3.24 -15.10
N GLU A 337 20.78 -3.65 -14.04
CA GLU A 337 19.33 -3.42 -13.95
C GLU A 337 18.91 -1.96 -13.79
N ARG A 338 19.88 -1.07 -13.47
CA ARG A 338 19.66 0.36 -13.17
C ARG A 338 18.80 1.08 -14.21
N SER A 339 18.96 0.73 -15.49
CA SER A 339 18.26 1.38 -16.60
C SER A 339 16.74 1.17 -16.51
N ILE A 340 16.29 -0.02 -16.11
CA ILE A 340 14.87 -0.36 -15.95
C ILE A 340 14.27 0.47 -14.82
N GLN A 341 14.92 0.52 -13.65
CA GLN A 341 14.40 1.30 -12.52
C GLN A 341 14.40 2.80 -12.80
N LEU A 342 15.45 3.35 -13.41
CA LEU A 342 15.50 4.77 -13.77
C LEU A 342 14.43 5.15 -14.81
N SER A 343 14.15 4.26 -15.77
CA SER A 343 13.06 4.48 -16.73
C SER A 343 11.69 4.50 -16.05
N LEU A 344 11.48 3.64 -15.04
CA LEU A 344 10.22 3.62 -14.28
C LEU A 344 10.04 4.90 -13.45
N LEU A 345 11.11 5.39 -12.83
CA LEU A 345 11.07 6.60 -11.99
C LEU A 345 10.73 7.88 -12.77
N THR A 346 11.17 7.99 -14.02
CA THR A 346 10.96 9.21 -14.83
C THR A 346 9.65 9.21 -15.60
N ARG A 347 9.07 8.05 -15.88
CA ARG A 347 7.80 7.90 -16.64
C ARG A 347 6.57 8.50 -15.96
N GLU A 348 6.62 8.72 -14.65
CA GLU A 348 5.48 9.23 -13.88
C GLU A 348 5.35 10.76 -13.94
N PHE A 349 6.41 11.47 -14.35
CA PHE A 349 6.44 12.93 -14.34
C PHE A 349 6.33 13.53 -15.74
N PRO A 350 5.60 14.65 -15.90
CA PRO A 350 5.49 15.31 -17.20
C PRO A 350 6.80 15.99 -17.59
N SER A 351 7.13 15.97 -18.88
CA SER A 351 8.19 16.81 -19.43
C SER A 351 7.71 18.26 -19.59
N GLU A 352 8.64 19.21 -19.69
CA GLU A 352 8.32 20.61 -19.99
C GLU A 352 7.43 20.75 -21.24
N ALA A 353 7.72 19.99 -22.29
CA ALA A 353 6.90 19.96 -23.50
C ALA A 353 5.45 19.53 -23.21
N LYS A 354 5.25 18.53 -22.34
CA LYS A 354 3.90 18.11 -21.91
C LYS A 354 3.21 19.17 -21.06
N LEU A 355 3.94 19.88 -20.19
CA LEU A 355 3.39 21.00 -19.42
C LEU A 355 2.89 22.12 -20.32
N PHE A 356 3.68 22.51 -21.34
CA PHE A 356 3.25 23.51 -22.32
C PHE A 356 2.01 23.06 -23.09
N GLN A 357 1.94 21.79 -23.51
CA GLN A 357 0.74 21.24 -24.19
C GLN A 357 -0.51 21.34 -23.31
N VAL A 358 -0.40 21.02 -22.02
CA VAL A 358 -1.53 21.13 -21.08
C VAL A 358 -1.96 22.59 -20.90
N LEU A 359 -1.03 23.52 -20.69
CA LEU A 359 -1.36 24.94 -20.54
C LEU A 359 -1.99 25.54 -21.81
N GLN A 360 -1.51 25.12 -22.99
CA GLN A 360 -2.09 25.52 -24.27
C GLN A 360 -3.52 25.00 -24.43
N TYR A 361 -3.75 23.72 -24.10
CA TYR A 361 -5.08 23.13 -24.09
C TYR A 361 -6.02 23.92 -23.17
N LEU A 362 -5.62 24.16 -21.91
CA LEU A 362 -6.42 24.90 -20.93
C LEU A 362 -6.80 26.30 -21.42
N ARG A 363 -5.86 27.02 -22.06
CA ARG A 363 -6.13 28.34 -22.68
C ARG A 363 -7.16 28.27 -23.81
N SER A 364 -7.16 27.20 -24.61
CA SER A 364 -8.10 27.03 -25.72
C SER A 364 -9.54 26.75 -25.26
N THR A 365 -9.72 26.21 -24.05
CA THR A 365 -11.03 25.92 -23.43
C THR A 365 -11.63 27.08 -22.60
N MET A 366 -11.02 28.26 -22.65
CA MET A 366 -11.47 29.48 -21.96
C MET A 366 -12.68 30.14 -22.63
N PRO A 367 -13.49 30.97 -21.91
CA PRO A 367 -13.27 31.48 -20.55
C PRO A 367 -14.04 30.79 -19.41
N HIS A 368 -14.98 29.87 -19.69
CA HIS A 368 -15.86 29.28 -18.65
C HIS A 368 -16.07 27.76 -18.78
N GLY A 369 -15.15 27.05 -19.43
CA GLY A 369 -15.22 25.59 -19.53
C GLY A 369 -14.86 24.90 -18.21
N ARG A 370 -15.78 24.10 -17.67
CA ARG A 370 -15.41 23.03 -16.74
C ARG A 370 -14.45 22.08 -17.48
N ILE A 371 -13.31 21.78 -16.88
CA ILE A 371 -12.29 20.91 -17.46
C ILE A 371 -12.85 19.50 -17.57
N ASP A 372 -12.92 19.00 -18.80
CA ASP A 372 -13.12 17.58 -19.07
C ASP A 372 -11.77 16.89 -18.99
N GLU A 373 -11.50 16.26 -17.85
CA GLU A 373 -10.22 15.59 -17.57
C GLU A 373 -9.95 14.46 -18.56
N THR A 374 -10.98 13.72 -18.98
CA THR A 374 -10.85 12.61 -19.95
C THR A 374 -10.38 13.14 -21.29
N ARG A 375 -11.01 14.22 -21.74
CA ARG A 375 -10.66 14.87 -23.00
C ARG A 375 -9.26 15.47 -22.95
N LEU A 376 -8.93 16.20 -21.88
CA LEU A 376 -7.61 16.79 -21.67
C LEU A 376 -6.50 15.74 -21.75
N ILE A 377 -6.66 14.62 -21.04
CA ILE A 377 -5.70 13.52 -21.01
C ILE A 377 -5.51 12.95 -22.42
N SER A 378 -6.61 12.71 -23.15
CA SER A 378 -6.55 12.15 -24.50
C SER A 378 -5.87 13.08 -25.51
N GLU A 379 -6.16 14.39 -25.48
CA GLU A 379 -5.63 15.36 -26.44
C GLU A 379 -4.17 15.74 -26.15
N THR A 380 -3.77 15.76 -24.89
CA THR A 380 -2.38 16.07 -24.49
C THR A 380 -1.49 14.83 -24.44
N GLY A 381 -2.06 13.62 -24.43
CA GLY A 381 -1.32 12.35 -24.37
C GLY A 381 -0.49 12.19 -23.10
N ILE A 382 -0.88 12.85 -22.01
CA ILE A 382 -0.32 12.63 -20.67
C ILE A 382 -1.01 11.43 -20.02
N THR A 383 -0.43 10.87 -18.96
CA THR A 383 -1.11 9.85 -18.14
C THR A 383 -2.01 10.50 -17.09
N GLU A 384 -2.96 9.76 -16.54
CA GLU A 384 -3.75 10.22 -15.39
C GLU A 384 -2.88 10.68 -14.21
N ILE A 385 -1.75 9.99 -13.99
CA ILE A 385 -0.78 10.31 -12.93
C ILE A 385 -0.18 11.70 -13.18
N MET A 386 0.30 11.93 -14.41
CA MET A 386 0.83 13.24 -14.81
C MET A 386 -0.23 14.33 -14.65
N TRP A 387 -1.48 14.07 -15.06
CA TRP A 387 -2.55 15.06 -14.92
C TRP A 387 -2.82 15.44 -13.46
N ARG A 388 -2.92 14.47 -12.55
CA ARG A 388 -3.13 14.73 -11.12
C ARG A 388 -2.01 15.59 -10.52
N PHE A 389 -0.77 15.31 -10.89
CA PHE A 389 0.40 16.10 -10.49
C PHE A 389 0.33 17.54 -11.01
N ILE A 390 0.06 17.71 -12.31
CA ILE A 390 -0.05 19.03 -12.95
C ILE A 390 -1.20 19.82 -12.32
N ARG A 391 -2.38 19.21 -12.25
CA ARG A 391 -3.60 19.82 -11.70
C ARG A 391 -3.38 20.35 -10.30
N PHE A 392 -2.75 19.59 -9.42
CA PHE A 392 -2.47 20.03 -8.05
C PHE A 392 -1.62 21.30 -8.01
N HIS A 393 -0.52 21.34 -8.76
CA HIS A 393 0.33 22.53 -8.76
C HIS A 393 -0.35 23.71 -9.46
N LEU A 394 -1.23 23.48 -10.44
CA LEU A 394 -2.06 24.52 -11.01
C LEU A 394 -3.12 25.04 -10.02
N GLU A 395 -3.69 24.18 -9.17
CA GLU A 395 -4.59 24.57 -8.07
C GLU A 395 -3.85 25.41 -7.02
N GLU A 396 -2.63 25.02 -6.61
CA GLU A 396 -1.77 25.83 -5.71
C GLU A 396 -1.46 27.22 -6.29
N GLN A 397 -1.35 27.32 -7.61
CA GLN A 397 -1.10 28.59 -8.29
C GLN A 397 -2.36 29.41 -8.57
N GLY A 398 -3.54 28.90 -8.21
CA GLY A 398 -4.84 29.55 -8.46
C GLY A 398 -5.29 29.49 -9.93
N VAL A 399 -4.64 28.68 -10.76
CA VAL A 399 -4.97 28.53 -12.19
C VAL A 399 -6.21 27.66 -12.38
N ILE A 400 -6.42 26.69 -11.50
CA ILE A 400 -7.59 25.82 -11.50
C ILE A 400 -8.28 25.92 -10.14
N VAL A 401 -9.60 26.12 -10.14
CA VAL A 401 -10.43 26.05 -8.94
C VAL A 401 -11.67 25.21 -9.24
N ASN A 402 -11.89 24.13 -8.48
CA ASN A 402 -13.02 23.22 -8.68
C ASN A 402 -13.18 22.74 -10.14
N LEU A 403 -12.07 22.33 -10.77
CA LEU A 403 -12.02 21.92 -12.19
C LEU A 403 -12.48 23.02 -13.17
N THR A 404 -12.42 24.28 -12.76
CA THR A 404 -12.69 25.44 -13.62
C THR A 404 -11.38 26.18 -13.80
N CYS A 405 -10.98 26.41 -15.06
CA CYS A 405 -9.79 27.21 -15.35
C CYS A 405 -10.11 28.69 -15.06
N ILE A 406 -9.29 29.32 -14.24
CA ILE A 406 -9.31 30.77 -14.01
C ILE A 406 -8.40 31.42 -15.07
N PRO A 407 -8.72 32.63 -15.59
CA PRO A 407 -7.83 33.42 -16.44
C PRO A 407 -6.36 33.31 -16.00
N ILE A 408 -5.52 32.76 -16.89
CA ILE A 408 -4.09 32.58 -16.61
C ILE A 408 -3.41 33.94 -16.81
N GLU A 409 -3.38 34.76 -15.77
CA GLU A 409 -2.69 36.05 -15.76
C GLU A 409 -1.16 35.91 -15.75
N LYS A 410 -0.66 34.78 -15.23
CA LYS A 410 0.77 34.45 -15.17
C LYS A 410 1.32 34.00 -16.53
N ASP A 411 2.60 34.28 -16.78
CA ASP A 411 3.32 33.76 -17.95
C ASP A 411 3.37 32.22 -17.87
N PRO A 412 2.95 31.48 -18.93
CA PRO A 412 3.09 30.04 -19.00
C PRO A 412 4.52 29.56 -18.73
N TYR A 413 5.54 30.32 -19.14
CA TYR A 413 6.92 29.95 -18.85
C TYR A 413 7.23 29.93 -17.35
N GLU A 414 6.68 30.85 -16.57
CA GLU A 414 6.85 30.86 -15.11
C GLU A 414 6.17 29.66 -14.46
N ILE A 415 4.95 29.33 -14.91
CA ILE A 415 4.20 28.17 -14.41
C ILE A 415 4.96 26.88 -14.75
N VAL A 416 5.42 26.72 -16.00
CA VAL A 416 6.18 25.55 -16.43
C VAL A 416 7.48 25.43 -15.63
N LYS A 417 8.21 26.53 -15.44
CA LYS A 417 9.45 26.54 -14.64
C LYS A 417 9.19 26.08 -13.21
N LEU A 418 8.19 26.64 -12.54
CA LEU A 418 7.84 26.28 -11.17
C LEU A 418 7.50 24.79 -11.04
N ILE A 419 6.66 24.26 -11.93
CA ILE A 419 6.28 22.83 -11.91
C ILE A 419 7.49 21.95 -12.23
N SER A 420 8.34 22.35 -13.17
CA SER A 420 9.53 21.60 -13.57
C SER A 420 10.60 21.55 -12.47
N GLU A 421 10.73 22.61 -11.67
CA GLU A 421 11.57 22.61 -10.45
C GLU A 421 11.07 21.59 -9.43
N LYS A 422 9.74 21.47 -9.23
CA LYS A 422 9.13 20.44 -8.38
C LYS A 422 9.40 19.03 -8.90
N VAL A 423 9.22 18.81 -10.22
CA VAL A 423 9.54 17.53 -10.88
C VAL A 423 11.00 17.16 -10.67
N THR A 424 11.92 18.09 -10.90
CA THR A 424 13.37 17.86 -10.76
C THR A 424 13.75 17.49 -9.33
N LYS A 425 13.20 18.19 -8.33
CA LYS A 425 13.41 17.87 -6.92
C LYS A 425 12.94 16.45 -6.58
N ARG A 426 11.80 16.02 -7.14
CA ARG A 426 11.25 14.68 -6.91
C ARG A 426 12.04 13.57 -7.60
N ILE A 427 12.46 13.79 -8.84
CA ILE A 427 13.33 12.83 -9.54
C ILE A 427 14.65 12.65 -8.77
N ARG A 428 15.24 13.74 -8.25
CA ARG A 428 16.45 13.66 -7.41
C ARG A 428 16.20 12.85 -6.14
N TYR A 429 15.14 13.14 -5.39
CA TYR A 429 14.77 12.38 -4.18
C TYR A 429 14.65 10.87 -4.45
N LYS A 430 13.94 10.51 -5.52
CA LYS A 430 13.77 9.12 -5.97
C LYS A 430 15.10 8.46 -6.36
N HIS A 431 15.98 9.20 -7.02
CA HIS A 431 17.31 8.73 -7.40
C HIS A 431 18.20 8.48 -6.18
N ASP A 432 18.14 9.36 -5.18
CA ASP A 432 18.88 9.22 -3.93
C ASP A 432 18.42 7.96 -3.15
N LYS A 433 17.10 7.73 -3.06
CA LYS A 433 16.53 6.51 -2.46
C LYS A 433 16.93 5.23 -3.20
N LEU A 434 16.89 5.24 -4.53
CA LEU A 434 17.36 4.12 -5.34
C LEU A 434 18.85 3.86 -5.14
N THR A 435 19.66 4.93 -5.06
CA THR A 435 21.11 4.82 -4.81
C THR A 435 21.39 4.22 -3.45
N LEU A 436 20.69 4.66 -2.41
CA LEU A 436 20.76 4.07 -1.07
C LEU A 436 20.44 2.57 -1.09
N PHE A 437 19.36 2.18 -1.76
CA PHE A 437 18.97 0.77 -1.84
C PHE A 437 19.98 -0.07 -2.63
N LYS A 438 20.54 0.46 -3.72
CA LYS A 438 21.64 -0.21 -4.45
C LYS A 438 22.89 -0.39 -3.59
N ASN A 439 23.25 0.63 -2.81
CA ASN A 439 24.34 0.52 -1.86
C ASN A 439 24.06 -0.62 -0.88
N TRP A 440 22.85 -0.70 -0.31
CA TRP A 440 22.45 -1.81 0.54
C TRP A 440 22.54 -3.19 -0.15
N LEU A 441 22.12 -3.33 -1.41
CA LEU A 441 22.22 -4.57 -2.17
C LEU A 441 23.67 -5.02 -2.37
N SER A 442 24.56 -4.07 -2.68
CA SER A 442 25.98 -4.34 -2.97
C SER A 442 26.85 -4.61 -1.74
N VAL A 443 26.42 -4.21 -0.53
CA VAL A 443 27.16 -4.45 0.71
C VAL A 443 27.32 -5.95 0.96
N ASN A 444 28.54 -6.36 1.32
CA ASN A 444 28.90 -7.76 1.61
C ASN A 444 29.69 -7.94 2.93
N LYS A 445 29.87 -6.88 3.72
CA LYS A 445 30.66 -6.91 4.99
C LYS A 445 29.87 -6.55 6.23
N GLN A 446 28.68 -5.98 6.08
CA GLN A 446 27.83 -5.57 7.19
C GLN A 446 26.51 -6.32 7.12
N CYS A 447 25.95 -6.63 8.29
CA CYS A 447 24.66 -7.29 8.43
C CYS A 447 23.57 -6.50 7.69
N ARG A 448 22.85 -7.15 6.76
CA ARG A 448 21.78 -6.51 5.99
C ARG A 448 20.66 -5.97 6.87
N ARG A 449 20.24 -6.77 7.86
CA ARG A 449 19.21 -6.39 8.84
C ARG A 449 19.65 -5.16 9.64
N LYS A 450 20.90 -5.13 10.13
CA LYS A 450 21.44 -3.97 10.84
C LYS A 450 21.33 -2.70 10.00
N LEU A 451 21.76 -2.76 8.74
CA LEU A 451 21.70 -1.61 7.84
C LEU A 451 20.28 -1.15 7.54
N VAL A 452 19.33 -2.07 7.44
CA VAL A 452 17.90 -1.74 7.33
C VAL A 452 17.45 -0.96 8.55
N LEU A 453 17.69 -1.48 9.76
CA LEU A 453 17.22 -0.88 11.00
C LEU A 453 17.81 0.52 11.21
N GLU A 454 19.09 0.72 10.86
CA GLU A 454 19.76 2.02 10.93
C GLU A 454 19.08 3.09 10.05
N GLN A 455 18.46 2.72 8.92
CA GLN A 455 17.70 3.67 8.08
C GLN A 455 16.41 4.17 8.75
N PHE A 456 15.92 3.44 9.75
CA PHE A 456 14.72 3.79 10.53
C PHE A 456 15.10 4.25 11.95
N ASP A 457 16.37 4.62 12.17
CA ASP A 457 16.91 5.02 13.47
C ASP A 457 16.74 3.95 14.56
N GLU A 458 16.67 2.69 14.16
CA GLU A 458 16.53 1.55 15.05
C GLU A 458 17.87 0.82 15.20
N GLN A 459 18.17 0.36 16.41
CA GLN A 459 19.34 -0.46 16.67
C GLN A 459 18.97 -1.94 16.71
N GLN A 460 19.80 -2.76 16.08
CA GLN A 460 19.65 -4.21 16.17
C GLN A 460 19.92 -4.66 17.62
N THR A 461 18.87 -5.08 18.33
CA THR A 461 18.96 -5.56 19.72
C THR A 461 19.47 -6.99 19.81
N SER A 462 19.11 -7.83 18.84
CA SER A 462 19.54 -9.22 18.75
C SER A 462 19.72 -9.66 17.30
N ARG A 463 20.58 -10.65 17.09
CA ARG A 463 20.85 -11.23 15.78
C ARG A 463 20.23 -12.62 15.69
N PRO A 464 19.29 -12.86 14.76
CA PRO A 464 18.74 -14.19 14.51
C PRO A 464 19.80 -15.16 13.97
N ASP A 465 19.61 -16.46 14.17
CA ASP A 465 20.51 -17.50 13.65
C ASP A 465 20.58 -17.48 12.12
N ASN A 466 19.44 -17.40 11.44
CA ASN A 466 19.34 -17.20 9.99
C ASN A 466 19.10 -15.72 9.66
N CYS A 467 20.06 -14.85 9.99
CA CYS A 467 19.87 -13.41 9.89
C CYS A 467 19.83 -12.89 8.44
N CYS A 468 20.95 -13.00 7.72
CA CYS A 468 21.12 -12.56 6.34
C CYS A 468 22.30 -13.28 5.68
N ASP A 469 22.45 -13.19 4.35
CA ASP A 469 23.53 -13.83 3.59
C ASP A 469 24.93 -13.43 4.09
N VAL A 470 25.13 -12.18 4.51
CA VAL A 470 26.41 -11.70 5.09
C VAL A 470 26.66 -12.28 6.48
N CYS A 471 25.61 -12.57 7.22
CA CYS A 471 25.69 -13.12 8.56
C CYS A 471 25.83 -14.66 8.57
N GLY A 472 25.67 -15.31 7.43
CA GLY A 472 25.49 -16.75 7.37
C GLY A 472 24.00 -17.12 7.50
N ILE A 473 23.54 -17.90 6.53
CA ILE A 473 22.21 -18.52 6.47
C ILE A 473 22.44 -19.96 6.01
N ASN A 474 21.71 -20.91 6.60
CA ASN A 474 21.56 -22.22 6.00
C ASN A 474 20.27 -22.25 5.16
N LEU A 475 20.41 -22.26 3.84
CA LEU A 475 19.28 -22.27 2.89
C LEU A 475 18.44 -23.54 2.98
N GLU A 476 19.05 -24.67 3.36
CA GLU A 476 18.35 -25.95 3.51
C GLU A 476 17.25 -25.90 4.58
N ASN A 477 17.35 -24.97 5.55
CA ASN A 477 16.30 -24.73 6.53
C ASN A 477 14.98 -24.22 5.92
N TYR A 478 15.03 -23.72 4.69
CA TYR A 478 13.89 -23.17 3.95
C TYR A 478 13.46 -24.06 2.80
N PHE A 479 14.13 -25.19 2.57
CA PHE A 479 13.78 -26.13 1.52
C PHE A 479 12.71 -27.11 1.97
N GLU A 480 11.94 -27.66 1.02
CA GLU A 480 10.97 -28.71 1.30
C GLU A 480 11.70 -29.94 1.89
N LYS A 481 11.31 -30.33 3.10
CA LYS A 481 11.81 -31.53 3.77
C LYS A 481 10.93 -32.72 3.37
N GLU A 482 11.28 -33.37 2.27
CA GLU A 482 10.58 -34.51 1.64
C GLU A 482 9.11 -34.25 1.27
N GLU A 483 8.64 -34.87 0.18
CA GLU A 483 7.33 -34.66 -0.44
C GLU A 483 6.15 -34.97 0.51
N VAL A 484 5.77 -34.02 1.36
CA VAL A 484 4.38 -33.91 1.76
C VAL A 484 3.67 -33.19 0.63
N LEU A 485 3.36 -33.94 -0.44
CA LEU A 485 2.28 -33.58 -1.33
C LEU A 485 1.05 -33.42 -0.45
N HIS A 486 0.75 -32.20 0.00
CA HIS A 486 -0.58 -31.89 0.51
C HIS A 486 -1.51 -32.14 -0.68
N PRO A 487 -2.26 -33.26 -0.70
CA PRO A 487 -3.20 -33.49 -1.77
C PRO A 487 -4.17 -32.32 -1.65
N TYR A 488 -4.34 -31.57 -2.73
CA TYR A 488 -5.49 -30.69 -2.80
C TYR A 488 -6.72 -31.59 -2.68
N GLN A 489 -7.28 -31.65 -1.47
CA GLN A 489 -8.61 -32.17 -1.26
C GLN A 489 -9.53 -30.98 -1.55
N PRO A 490 -10.27 -30.95 -2.67
CA PRO A 490 -11.32 -29.96 -2.83
C PRO A 490 -12.20 -30.04 -1.59
N GLN A 491 -12.39 -28.93 -0.88
CA GLN A 491 -13.36 -28.89 0.21
C GLN A 491 -14.70 -29.33 -0.37
N ASP A 492 -15.35 -30.30 0.27
CA ASP A 492 -16.71 -30.66 -0.09
C ASP A 492 -17.55 -29.38 0.06
N TRP A 493 -18.37 -29.06 -0.94
CA TRP A 493 -19.21 -27.85 -0.94
C TRP A 493 -20.09 -27.78 0.32
N GLN A 494 -20.35 -28.93 0.94
CA GLN A 494 -21.04 -29.08 2.21
C GLN A 494 -20.27 -28.50 3.41
N ASP A 495 -18.94 -28.66 3.44
CA ASP A 495 -18.09 -28.12 4.51
C ASP A 495 -17.89 -26.60 4.36
N GLU A 496 -17.88 -26.11 3.12
CA GLU A 496 -17.86 -24.68 2.82
C GLU A 496 -19.18 -24.00 3.22
N LEU A 497 -20.31 -24.66 2.96
CA LEU A 497 -21.63 -24.24 3.46
C LEU A 497 -21.70 -24.25 4.99
N ARG A 498 -21.23 -25.31 5.66
CA ARG A 498 -21.21 -25.37 7.13
C ARG A 498 -20.44 -24.22 7.76
N LYS A 499 -19.28 -23.87 7.19
CA LYS A 499 -18.50 -22.68 7.61
C LYS A 499 -19.25 -21.37 7.40
N LEU A 500 -19.98 -21.23 6.29
CA LEU A 500 -20.78 -20.04 5.98
C LEU A 500 -22.03 -19.92 6.86
N PHE A 501 -22.58 -21.03 7.34
CA PHE A 501 -23.83 -21.08 8.11
C PHE A 501 -23.65 -21.37 9.61
N HIS A 502 -22.42 -21.55 10.09
CA HIS A 502 -22.09 -21.90 11.48
C HIS A 502 -22.83 -23.14 12.00
N GLU A 503 -22.95 -24.19 11.16
CA GLU A 503 -23.48 -25.51 11.54
C GLU A 503 -22.40 -26.57 11.72
#